data_AF-A0A8X7BW79-F1
#
_entry.id   AF-A0A8X7BW79-F1
#
_cell.length_a   1.000
_cell.length_b   1.000
_cell.length_c   1.000
_cell.angle_alpha   90.00
_cell.angle_beta   90.00
_cell.angle_gamma   90.00
#
_symmetry.space_group_name_H-M   'P 1'
#
loop_
_entity.id
_entity.type
_entity.pdbx_description
1 polymer ?
#
loop_
_entity_poly.entity_id
_entity_poly.type
_entity_poly.pdbx_seq_one_letter_code
_entity_poly.pdbx_strand_id
1 'polypeptide(L)'
;VFSGNYDSDSIVTVYFPQLIRAQYIRIHPIGWENWIAMRLEILGCYEPVENEVLADLITSPKPYELEECSQSMGFENHQLPDTLIWVSSSASPASDATRIRLNTHSDDRGTGGWIAATYDYKPVIFIDFYGERNLTGIITQGVEDEDKWIKTYYVHYSRDNVTWEKAADKETKSTIFDGNNDRNTEILRLFSTMITARYLKVILVDYHGGPGLRMEILGCFIPYPEITPPPPILITTTEFCAEYGPWLSVSDPVENQYGDEEPISKIIAASGLCSNPYEIQCRSMVTKKDYSETGQIVSCNLDHGLLCHNNDQASYMCYNYEVRIKCWTCGIETTTTARPLELCPEVPESMRDNCPISCPFDYACNGYDCVPHIDCPCYKDGKKFSVSQFQSLYFLHAVNNLNGYNKQIS
;
A
#
# COMPACT_ATOMS: atom_id res chain seq x y z
N VAL A 1 10.69 25.30 10.58
CA VAL A 1 11.33 26.43 11.29
C VAL A 1 10.41 26.81 12.43
N PHE A 2 10.93 26.95 13.64
CA PHE A 2 10.15 27.31 14.83
C PHE A 2 10.57 28.69 15.33
N SER A 3 9.60 29.49 15.77
CA SER A 3 9.86 30.80 16.35
C SER A 3 10.44 30.65 17.75
N GLY A 4 11.55 31.35 18.03
CA GLY A 4 12.17 31.42 19.36
C GLY A 4 11.59 32.55 20.21
N ASN A 5 12.18 32.74 21.39
CA ASN A 5 11.91 33.86 22.29
C ASN A 5 12.44 35.20 21.76
N TYR A 6 11.78 36.29 22.16
CA TYR A 6 12.12 37.66 21.75
C TYR A 6 12.83 38.47 22.85
N ASP A 7 12.96 37.92 24.06
CA ASP A 7 13.63 38.53 25.21
C ASP A 7 14.32 37.46 26.09
N SER A 8 14.97 37.85 27.19
CA SER A 8 15.77 36.94 28.05
C SER A 8 14.98 36.03 28.98
N ASP A 9 13.71 36.33 29.24
CA ASP A 9 12.98 35.81 30.41
C ASP A 9 11.64 35.15 30.04
N SER A 10 11.05 35.52 28.91
CA SER A 10 9.81 34.95 28.40
C SER A 10 10.03 33.52 27.91
N ILE A 11 9.23 32.60 28.46
CA ILE A 11 9.19 31.20 28.03
C ILE A 11 8.34 31.12 26.75
N VAL A 12 8.92 30.57 25.68
CA VAL A 12 8.19 30.26 24.45
C VAL A 12 8.01 28.76 24.33
N THR A 13 6.76 28.30 24.35
CA THR A 13 6.41 26.90 24.13
C THR A 13 6.07 26.66 22.67
N VAL A 14 6.71 25.66 22.07
CA VAL A 14 6.48 25.26 20.68
C VAL A 14 6.00 23.81 20.68
N TYR A 15 4.82 23.58 20.09
CA TYR A 15 4.27 22.24 19.91
C TYR A 15 4.63 21.72 18.53
N PHE A 16 5.01 20.44 18.47
CA PHE A 16 5.15 19.75 17.19
C PHE A 16 3.76 19.46 16.61
N PRO A 17 3.56 19.62 15.28
CA PRO A 17 2.28 19.35 14.64
C PRO A 17 1.90 17.86 14.68
N GLN A 18 2.86 16.99 14.96
CA GLN A 18 2.69 15.56 15.17
C GLN A 18 3.60 15.11 16.32
N LEU A 19 3.24 14.02 17.00
CA LEU A 19 4.06 13.44 18.05
C LEU A 19 5.38 12.93 17.47
N ILE A 20 6.49 13.37 18.06
CA ILE A 20 7.83 12.95 17.65
C ILE A 20 8.34 11.91 18.65
N ARG A 21 8.40 10.64 18.24
CA ARG A 21 9.11 9.59 18.98
C ARG A 21 10.59 9.70 18.66
N ALA A 22 11.40 10.11 19.63
CA ALA A 22 12.84 10.25 19.46
C ALA A 22 13.57 10.03 20.77
N GLN A 23 14.71 9.33 20.71
CA GLN A 23 15.64 9.19 21.82
C GLN A 23 16.64 10.36 21.89
N TYR A 24 16.94 10.96 20.73
CA TYR A 24 17.87 12.10 20.61
C TYR A 24 17.18 13.24 19.87
N ILE A 25 17.26 14.45 20.44
CA ILE A 25 16.77 15.67 19.80
C ILE A 25 17.96 16.58 19.55
N ARG A 26 18.04 17.11 18.32
CA ARG A 26 19.04 18.11 17.94
C ARG A 26 18.34 19.41 17.55
N ILE A 27 18.79 20.52 18.13
CA ILE A 27 18.27 21.84 17.83
C ILE A 27 19.33 22.61 17.07
N HIS A 28 18.95 23.17 15.92
CA HIS A 28 19.79 24.01 15.08
C HIS A 28 19.28 25.46 15.13
N PRO A 29 19.92 26.36 15.91
CA PRO A 29 19.57 27.77 15.92
C PRO A 29 19.87 28.40 14.56
N ILE A 30 18.89 29.09 13.98
CA ILE A 30 19.01 29.75 12.67
C ILE A 30 18.94 31.28 12.76
N GLY A 31 18.54 31.83 13.91
CA GLY A 31 18.53 33.27 14.20
C GLY A 31 18.65 33.48 15.72
N TRP A 32 19.29 34.57 16.12
CA TRP A 32 19.59 34.89 17.53
C TRP A 32 19.81 36.40 17.70
N GLU A 33 19.78 36.85 18.95
CA GLU A 33 20.08 38.24 19.35
C GLU A 33 21.40 38.25 20.15
N ASN A 34 22.38 39.05 19.71
CA ASN A 34 23.76 39.11 20.21
C ASN A 34 24.57 37.80 20.09
N TRP A 35 24.23 36.77 20.87
CA TRP A 35 24.95 35.49 20.91
C TRP A 35 23.98 34.31 20.92
N ILE A 36 24.43 33.17 20.39
CA ILE A 36 23.65 31.93 20.38
C ILE A 36 23.60 31.37 21.80
N ALA A 37 22.43 31.44 22.43
CA ALA A 37 22.19 30.91 23.76
C ALA A 37 20.76 30.36 23.87
N MET A 38 20.59 29.31 24.68
CA MET A 38 19.28 28.69 24.92
C MET A 38 19.29 27.96 26.27
N ARG A 39 18.18 28.04 26.99
CA ARG A 39 17.78 27.12 28.05
C ARG A 39 16.50 26.45 27.57
N LEU A 40 16.38 25.13 27.72
CA LEU A 40 15.23 24.41 27.18
C LEU A 40 14.78 23.28 28.11
N GLU A 41 13.52 22.92 27.95
CA GLU A 41 12.90 21.73 28.49
C GLU A 41 12.08 21.07 27.36
N ILE A 42 12.10 19.74 27.31
CA ILE A 42 11.37 18.98 26.29
C ILE A 42 10.06 18.49 26.90
N LEU A 43 8.94 18.87 26.29
CA LEU A 43 7.62 18.37 26.66
C LEU A 43 7.30 17.12 25.85
N GLY A 44 7.08 15.99 26.53
CA GLY A 44 6.73 14.71 25.91
C GLY A 44 6.02 13.78 26.88
N CYS A 45 5.44 12.71 26.36
CA CYS A 45 4.94 11.61 27.17
C CYS A 45 6.02 10.52 27.21
N TYR A 46 6.23 9.93 28.39
CA TYR A 46 7.08 8.77 28.56
C TYR A 46 6.21 7.51 28.42
N GLU A 47 6.62 6.56 27.57
CA GLU A 47 6.02 5.22 27.52
C GLU A 47 6.91 4.30 28.38
N PRO A 48 6.49 3.96 29.62
CA PRO A 48 7.22 3.00 30.43
C PRO A 48 7.15 1.63 29.76
N VAL A 49 8.31 0.98 29.59
CA VAL A 49 8.35 -0.42 29.17
C VAL A 49 7.81 -1.28 30.32
N GLU A 50 6.93 -2.25 30.04
CA GLU A 50 6.21 -3.07 31.04
C GLU A 50 7.09 -3.78 32.09
N ASN A 51 8.42 -3.75 31.94
CA ASN A 51 9.38 -4.30 32.90
C ASN A 51 9.85 -3.31 33.99
N GLU A 52 9.41 -2.04 33.99
CA GLU A 52 9.86 -1.06 34.99
C GLU A 52 9.19 -1.16 36.37
N VAL A 53 8.16 -2.01 36.54
CA VAL A 53 7.44 -2.09 37.83
C VAL A 53 8.16 -2.98 38.87
N LEU A 54 9.19 -3.76 38.50
CA LEU A 54 9.82 -4.70 39.44
C LEU A 54 11.27 -4.35 39.85
N ALA A 55 11.88 -3.30 39.30
CA ALA A 55 13.30 -3.03 39.48
C ALA A 55 13.63 -1.98 40.57
N ASP A 56 12.65 -1.53 41.35
CA ASP A 56 12.88 -0.54 42.41
C ASP A 56 13.49 -1.13 43.70
N LEU A 57 13.79 -2.43 43.73
CA LEU A 57 14.34 -3.06 44.92
C LEU A 57 15.53 -3.98 44.57
N ILE A 58 16.73 -3.40 44.75
CA ILE A 58 17.98 -4.03 45.22
C ILE A 58 19.11 -4.13 44.17
N THR A 59 19.91 -3.07 44.16
CA THR A 59 21.40 -3.01 44.04
C THR A 59 22.09 -3.52 42.76
N SER A 60 22.60 -2.58 41.94
CA SER A 60 24.02 -2.41 41.59
C SER A 60 24.15 -1.55 40.30
N PRO A 61 25.06 -0.57 40.22
CA PRO A 61 25.24 0.26 39.03
C PRO A 61 26.03 -0.54 37.99
N LYS A 62 25.33 -1.33 37.18
CA LYS A 62 25.88 -1.82 35.92
C LYS A 62 25.71 -0.69 34.90
N PRO A 63 26.76 -0.28 34.15
CA PRO A 63 26.62 0.74 33.11
C PRO A 63 25.53 0.29 32.15
N TYR A 64 24.65 1.21 31.76
CA TYR A 64 23.61 0.98 30.76
C TYR A 64 24.31 0.61 29.44
N GLU A 65 24.45 -0.70 29.18
CA GLU A 65 24.78 -1.22 27.86
C GLU A 65 23.60 -0.84 26.98
N LEU A 66 23.84 0.11 26.06
CA LEU A 66 22.89 0.47 25.02
C LEU A 66 22.53 -0.82 24.28
N GLU A 67 21.30 -1.31 24.44
CA GLU A 67 20.79 -2.47 23.71
C GLU A 67 21.17 -2.30 22.23
N GLU A 68 22.02 -3.18 21.73
CA GLU A 68 22.39 -3.18 20.31
C GLU A 68 21.09 -3.27 19.53
N CYS A 69 20.78 -2.27 18.70
CA CYS A 69 19.64 -2.15 17.80
C CYS A 69 19.38 -3.46 17.02
N SER A 70 18.75 -4.45 17.64
CA SER A 70 18.65 -5.86 17.18
C SER A 70 17.26 -6.44 17.40
N GLN A 71 16.28 -5.55 17.54
CA GLN A 71 14.87 -5.89 17.69
C GLN A 71 14.32 -6.41 16.37
N SER A 72 13.36 -7.34 16.45
CA SER A 72 12.58 -7.80 15.30
C SER A 72 11.82 -6.63 14.66
N MET A 73 11.85 -6.55 13.33
CA MET A 73 11.15 -5.51 12.57
C MET A 73 9.69 -5.87 12.27
N GLY A 74 9.20 -6.99 12.80
CA GLY A 74 7.78 -7.29 12.89
C GLY A 74 7.29 -8.28 11.83
N PHE A 75 8.17 -9.11 11.29
CA PHE A 75 7.76 -10.20 10.40
C PHE A 75 7.04 -11.27 11.22
N GLU A 76 7.67 -11.86 12.22
CA GLU A 76 7.10 -12.99 12.97
C GLU A 76 5.80 -12.62 13.70
N ASN A 77 5.78 -11.46 14.36
CA ASN A 77 4.65 -11.03 15.19
C ASN A 77 3.57 -10.24 14.42
N HIS A 78 3.65 -10.22 13.08
CA HIS A 78 2.71 -9.50 12.20
C HIS A 78 2.63 -7.98 12.38
N GLN A 79 3.55 -7.34 13.10
CA GLN A 79 3.56 -5.88 13.22
C GLN A 79 3.89 -5.17 11.91
N LEU A 80 4.73 -5.77 11.06
CA LEU A 80 4.89 -5.34 9.67
C LEU A 80 3.68 -5.87 8.87
N PRO A 81 2.80 -5.03 8.32
CA PRO A 81 1.62 -5.49 7.59
C PRO A 81 1.98 -6.25 6.30
N ASP A 82 1.18 -7.27 5.94
CA ASP A 82 1.38 -8.04 4.70
C ASP A 82 1.39 -7.15 3.44
N THR A 83 0.61 -6.05 3.44
CA THR A 83 0.53 -5.10 2.32
C THR A 83 1.86 -4.40 2.02
N LEU A 84 2.80 -4.44 2.95
CA LEU A 84 4.13 -3.83 2.81
C LEU A 84 5.20 -4.85 2.39
N ILE A 85 4.82 -6.10 2.19
CA ILE A 85 5.69 -7.19 1.75
C ILE A 85 5.23 -7.63 0.36
N TRP A 86 6.13 -7.58 -0.61
CA TRP A 86 5.88 -8.04 -1.96
C TRP A 86 6.93 -9.08 -2.36
N VAL A 87 6.52 -10.08 -3.12
CA VAL A 87 7.40 -11.11 -3.67
C VAL A 87 7.25 -11.15 -5.18
N SER A 88 8.34 -11.44 -5.90
CA SER A 88 8.35 -11.46 -7.37
C SER A 88 7.46 -12.55 -7.97
N SER A 89 7.30 -13.65 -7.25
CA SER A 89 6.42 -14.75 -7.63
C SER A 89 6.12 -15.66 -6.43
N SER A 90 5.10 -16.50 -6.57
CA SER A 90 4.76 -17.53 -5.60
C SER A 90 4.40 -18.82 -6.35
N ALA A 91 4.80 -19.98 -5.82
CA ALA A 91 4.50 -21.27 -6.44
C ALA A 91 3.00 -21.58 -6.46
N SER A 92 2.28 -21.07 -5.46
CA SER A 92 0.82 -21.13 -5.34
C SER A 92 0.32 -20.02 -4.42
N PRO A 93 -1.01 -19.75 -4.37
CA PRO A 93 -1.58 -18.85 -3.37
C PRO A 93 -1.30 -19.29 -1.92
N ALA A 94 -1.13 -20.59 -1.68
CA ALA A 94 -0.82 -21.16 -0.37
C ALA A 94 0.64 -20.96 0.08
N SER A 95 1.50 -20.43 -0.79
CA SER A 95 2.94 -20.23 -0.52
C SER A 95 3.37 -18.80 -0.83
N ASP A 96 2.45 -17.84 -0.65
CA ASP A 96 2.63 -16.44 -1.03
C ASP A 96 3.44 -15.61 -0.02
N ALA A 97 3.52 -14.29 -0.26
CA ALA A 97 4.28 -13.36 0.58
C ALA A 97 3.89 -13.40 2.06
N THR A 98 2.64 -13.75 2.40
CA THR A 98 2.16 -13.77 3.79
C THR A 98 2.84 -14.88 4.61
N ARG A 99 3.35 -15.92 3.93
CA ARG A 99 3.98 -17.10 4.54
C ARG A 99 5.48 -16.92 4.77
N ILE A 100 6.06 -15.77 4.40
CA ILE A 100 7.51 -15.52 4.49
C ILE A 100 8.01 -15.24 5.90
N ARG A 101 7.12 -15.08 6.88
CA ARG A 101 7.46 -14.65 8.23
C ARG A 101 8.22 -15.74 8.98
N LEU A 102 9.21 -15.37 9.79
CA LEU A 102 9.98 -16.30 10.63
C LEU A 102 9.03 -17.19 11.45
N ASN A 103 9.40 -18.46 11.65
CA ASN A 103 8.62 -19.42 12.44
C ASN A 103 7.17 -19.67 11.95
N THR A 104 6.84 -19.29 10.71
CA THR A 104 5.59 -19.73 10.07
C THR A 104 5.55 -21.27 10.02
N HIS A 105 4.43 -21.85 10.43
CA HIS A 105 4.16 -23.29 10.38
C HIS A 105 3.14 -23.60 9.30
N SER A 106 3.26 -24.76 8.67
CA SER A 106 2.25 -25.26 7.74
C SER A 106 0.87 -25.39 8.42
N ASP A 107 -0.17 -24.96 7.73
CA ASP A 107 -1.56 -24.97 8.22
C ASP A 107 -2.57 -25.09 7.07
N ASP A 108 -3.86 -25.06 7.38
CA ASP A 108 -4.94 -25.13 6.38
C ASP A 108 -4.91 -23.99 5.35
N ARG A 109 -4.20 -22.89 5.65
CA ARG A 109 -4.06 -21.72 4.77
C ARG A 109 -2.85 -21.83 3.86
N GLY A 110 -1.83 -22.61 4.23
CA GLY A 110 -0.72 -22.88 3.32
C GLY A 110 0.55 -23.49 3.90
N THR A 111 1.63 -23.38 3.12
CA THR A 111 2.94 -23.97 3.41
C THR A 111 3.64 -23.25 4.55
N GLY A 112 4.54 -23.91 5.27
CA GLY A 112 5.31 -23.34 6.38
C GLY A 112 6.46 -22.43 5.92
N GLY A 113 6.22 -21.58 4.94
CA GLY A 113 7.20 -20.69 4.31
C GLY A 113 6.73 -20.18 2.95
N TRP A 114 7.32 -19.07 2.48
CA TRP A 114 7.14 -18.61 1.10
C TRP A 114 7.96 -19.48 0.15
N ILE A 115 7.40 -19.78 -1.02
CA ILE A 115 8.08 -20.51 -2.10
C ILE A 115 7.84 -19.76 -3.41
N ALA A 116 8.91 -19.39 -4.12
CA ALA A 116 8.80 -18.73 -5.41
C ALA A 116 8.38 -19.70 -6.52
N ALA A 117 7.83 -19.16 -7.61
CA ALA A 117 7.45 -19.98 -8.76
C ALA A 117 8.68 -20.58 -9.46
N THR A 118 8.53 -21.76 -10.06
CA THR A 118 9.66 -22.48 -10.69
C THR A 118 10.26 -21.79 -11.91
N TYR A 119 9.54 -20.85 -12.53
CA TYR A 119 10.02 -20.05 -13.65
C TYR A 119 10.80 -18.79 -13.20
N ASP A 120 10.78 -18.47 -11.92
CA ASP A 120 11.49 -17.31 -11.37
C ASP A 120 12.90 -17.71 -10.94
N TYR A 121 13.84 -17.53 -11.86
CA TYR A 121 15.25 -17.88 -11.65
C TYR A 121 16.00 -16.88 -10.77
N LYS A 122 15.39 -15.74 -10.42
CA LYS A 122 15.99 -14.75 -9.52
C LYS A 122 14.93 -14.13 -8.60
N PRO A 123 14.36 -14.92 -7.67
CA PRO A 123 13.29 -14.45 -6.83
C PRO A 123 13.71 -13.28 -5.94
N VAL A 124 12.80 -12.34 -5.76
CA VAL A 124 13.01 -11.11 -5.00
C VAL A 124 11.89 -10.94 -4.00
N ILE A 125 12.27 -10.56 -2.80
CA ILE A 125 11.37 -10.10 -1.74
C ILE A 125 11.61 -8.60 -1.59
N PHE A 126 10.57 -7.81 -1.75
CA PHE A 126 10.57 -6.36 -1.57
C PHE A 126 9.79 -6.00 -0.32
N ILE A 127 10.37 -5.12 0.50
CA ILE A 127 9.80 -4.71 1.77
C ILE A 127 9.79 -3.18 1.82
N ASP A 128 8.63 -2.59 2.14
CA ASP A 128 8.49 -1.18 2.47
C ASP A 128 8.26 -1.02 3.98
N PHE A 129 9.21 -0.45 4.71
CA PHE A 129 9.05 -0.20 6.14
C PHE A 129 8.14 0.99 6.47
N TYR A 130 7.41 1.52 5.49
CA TYR A 130 6.56 2.73 5.52
C TYR A 130 7.33 4.04 5.70
N GLY A 131 8.39 4.03 6.52
CA GLY A 131 9.32 5.13 6.70
C GLY A 131 10.74 4.62 6.86
N GLU A 132 11.70 5.55 6.97
CA GLU A 132 13.10 5.17 7.21
C GLU A 132 13.24 4.41 8.53
N ARG A 133 14.07 3.35 8.52
CA ARG A 133 14.41 2.49 9.66
C ARG A 133 15.92 2.29 9.70
N ASN A 134 16.41 2.01 10.90
CA ASN A 134 17.78 1.55 11.11
C ASN A 134 17.77 0.03 11.20
N LEU A 135 18.44 -0.62 10.25
CA LEU A 135 18.48 -2.07 10.08
C LEU A 135 19.89 -2.58 10.40
N THR A 136 19.98 -3.71 11.06
CA THR A 136 21.24 -4.26 11.58
C THR A 136 21.48 -5.70 11.21
N GLY A 137 20.47 -6.42 10.74
CA GLY A 137 20.65 -7.78 10.28
C GLY A 137 19.39 -8.41 9.72
N ILE A 138 19.50 -9.70 9.44
CA ILE A 138 18.45 -10.57 8.93
C ILE A 138 18.60 -11.94 9.57
N ILE A 139 17.49 -12.55 9.94
CA ILE A 139 17.39 -13.95 10.31
C ILE A 139 16.68 -14.67 9.18
N THR A 140 17.24 -15.79 8.71
CA THR A 140 16.64 -16.63 7.69
C THR A 140 16.42 -18.05 8.19
N GLN A 141 15.38 -18.71 7.71
CA GLN A 141 15.01 -20.09 8.05
C GLN A 141 14.43 -20.76 6.79
N GLY A 142 14.56 -22.07 6.65
CA GLY A 142 13.98 -22.80 5.50
C GLY A 142 12.46 -22.92 5.59
N VAL A 143 11.83 -23.57 4.61
CA VAL A 143 10.39 -23.89 4.63
C VAL A 143 10.17 -25.11 5.53
N GLU A 144 9.23 -25.03 6.47
CA GLU A 144 9.06 -26.04 7.53
C GLU A 144 8.66 -27.43 6.99
N ASP A 145 7.67 -27.47 6.10
CA ASP A 145 7.05 -28.68 5.56
C ASP A 145 7.68 -29.17 4.24
N GLU A 146 8.65 -28.44 3.68
CA GLU A 146 9.25 -28.72 2.37
C GLU A 146 10.80 -28.74 2.46
N ASP A 147 11.47 -29.58 1.67
CA ASP A 147 12.95 -29.61 1.58
C ASP A 147 13.53 -28.42 0.78
N LYS A 148 13.08 -27.20 1.11
CA LYS A 148 13.38 -25.96 0.40
C LYS A 148 13.95 -24.92 1.35
N TRP A 149 15.14 -24.41 1.03
CA TRP A 149 15.78 -23.33 1.78
C TRP A 149 16.79 -22.57 0.91
N ILE A 150 17.02 -21.31 1.26
CA ILE A 150 18.03 -20.48 0.61
C ILE A 150 19.42 -20.84 1.12
N LYS A 151 20.40 -20.87 0.21
CA LYS A 151 21.82 -21.07 0.53
C LYS A 151 22.62 -19.78 0.42
N THR A 152 22.32 -18.94 -0.56
CA THR A 152 22.96 -17.63 -0.70
C THR A 152 22.00 -16.59 -1.24
N TYR A 153 22.20 -15.33 -0.82
CA TYR A 153 21.34 -14.21 -1.20
C TYR A 153 22.07 -12.87 -1.14
N TYR A 154 21.52 -11.87 -1.83
CA TYR A 154 21.91 -10.46 -1.66
C TYR A 154 20.86 -9.73 -0.84
N VAL A 155 21.30 -8.75 -0.06
CA VAL A 155 20.42 -7.74 0.54
C VAL A 155 20.76 -6.39 -0.08
N HIS A 156 19.79 -5.80 -0.77
CA HIS A 156 19.88 -4.44 -1.28
C HIS A 156 18.93 -3.53 -0.50
N TYR A 157 19.30 -2.27 -0.32
CA TYR A 157 18.51 -1.31 0.44
C TYR A 157 18.42 0.03 -0.28
N SER A 158 17.37 0.79 0.03
CA SER A 158 17.11 2.08 -0.58
C SER A 158 16.32 2.99 0.36
N ARG A 159 16.52 4.30 0.23
CA ARG A 159 15.71 5.33 0.91
C ARG A 159 14.56 5.84 0.03
N ASP A 160 14.71 5.75 -1.30
CA ASP A 160 13.87 6.40 -2.30
C ASP A 160 13.20 5.44 -3.29
N ASN A 161 13.48 4.13 -3.20
CA ASN A 161 13.06 3.08 -4.15
C ASN A 161 13.64 3.24 -5.57
N VAL A 162 14.56 4.18 -5.78
CA VAL A 162 15.21 4.48 -7.07
C VAL A 162 16.67 4.07 -7.03
N THR A 163 17.39 4.55 -6.01
CA THR A 163 18.81 4.30 -5.81
C THR A 163 18.99 3.16 -4.82
N TRP A 164 19.68 2.10 -5.25
CA TRP A 164 19.85 0.88 -4.48
C TRP A 164 21.32 0.61 -4.16
N GLU A 165 21.59 0.40 -2.88
CA GLU A 165 22.91 0.03 -2.36
C GLU A 165 22.92 -1.43 -1.91
N LYS A 166 24.11 -2.03 -1.81
CA LYS A 166 24.29 -3.41 -1.36
C LYS A 166 24.73 -3.44 0.09
N ALA A 167 24.05 -4.23 0.92
CA ALA A 167 24.52 -4.53 2.25
C ALA A 167 25.73 -5.48 2.16
N ALA A 168 26.62 -5.38 3.14
CA ALA A 168 27.71 -6.34 3.33
C ALA A 168 27.59 -6.97 4.72
N ASP A 169 27.91 -8.26 4.82
CA ASP A 169 27.87 -9.04 6.05
C ASP A 169 28.96 -8.59 7.05
N LYS A 170 28.65 -8.60 8.34
CA LYS A 170 29.52 -8.09 9.40
C LYS A 170 30.79 -8.91 9.57
N GLU A 171 30.71 -10.22 9.43
CA GLU A 171 31.82 -11.15 9.70
C GLU A 171 32.68 -11.33 8.45
N THR A 172 32.05 -11.68 7.33
CA THR A 172 32.73 -12.00 6.07
C THR A 172 33.09 -10.77 5.26
N LYS A 173 32.47 -9.62 5.53
CA LYS A 173 32.54 -8.38 4.72
C LYS A 173 32.06 -8.57 3.27
N SER A 174 31.46 -9.71 2.95
CA SER A 174 30.96 -10.04 1.63
C SER A 174 29.61 -9.36 1.38
N THR A 175 29.31 -9.05 0.11
CA THR A 175 27.98 -8.56 -0.28
C THR A 175 27.00 -9.71 -0.56
N ILE A 176 27.49 -10.95 -0.66
CA ILE A 176 26.67 -12.16 -0.69
C ILE A 176 26.63 -12.76 0.70
N PHE A 177 25.42 -13.07 1.17
CA PHE A 177 25.16 -13.63 2.49
C PHE A 177 24.96 -15.14 2.39
N ASP A 178 25.56 -15.87 3.32
CA ASP A 178 25.31 -17.30 3.49
C ASP A 178 24.00 -17.52 4.26
N GLY A 179 23.13 -18.36 3.72
CA GLY A 179 21.83 -18.73 4.26
C GLY A 179 21.85 -20.06 5.02
N ASN A 180 20.80 -20.85 4.82
CA ASN A 180 20.49 -22.03 5.60
C ASN A 180 21.09 -23.31 4.99
N ASN A 181 21.24 -24.33 5.83
CA ASN A 181 21.65 -25.68 5.44
C ASN A 181 20.56 -26.72 5.67
N ASP A 182 19.43 -26.31 6.25
CA ASP A 182 18.27 -27.15 6.54
C ASP A 182 17.00 -26.29 6.62
N ARG A 183 15.88 -26.94 6.95
CA ARG A 183 14.53 -26.35 7.00
C ARG A 183 14.27 -25.44 8.21
N ASN A 184 14.91 -25.70 9.35
CA ASN A 184 14.41 -25.26 10.65
C ASN A 184 15.41 -24.43 11.46
N THR A 185 16.71 -24.60 11.21
CA THR A 185 17.75 -23.83 11.89
C THR A 185 17.70 -22.39 11.40
N GLU A 186 17.46 -21.47 12.33
CA GLU A 186 17.55 -20.03 12.10
C GLU A 186 19.01 -19.62 11.91
N ILE A 187 19.29 -18.82 10.88
CA ILE A 187 20.61 -18.28 10.59
C ILE A 187 20.56 -16.77 10.67
N LEU A 188 21.27 -16.21 11.65
CA LEU A 188 21.46 -14.78 11.81
C LEU A 188 22.65 -14.30 10.97
N ARG A 189 22.42 -13.24 10.21
CA ARG A 189 23.48 -12.44 9.57
C ARG A 189 23.32 -10.97 9.94
N LEU A 190 24.38 -10.40 10.51
CA LEU A 190 24.43 -8.98 10.83
C LEU A 190 25.02 -8.20 9.65
N PHE A 191 24.51 -6.99 9.43
CA PHE A 191 25.10 -6.06 8.50
C PHE A 191 26.37 -5.45 9.08
N SER A 192 27.37 -5.26 8.21
CA SER A 192 28.67 -4.67 8.56
C SER A 192 28.57 -3.25 9.11
N THR A 193 27.51 -2.53 8.73
CA THR A 193 27.14 -1.21 9.25
C THR A 193 25.64 -1.18 9.50
N MET A 194 25.20 -0.29 10.38
CA MET A 194 23.79 0.01 10.54
C MET A 194 23.28 0.71 9.27
N ILE A 195 22.25 0.16 8.65
CA ILE A 195 21.69 0.63 7.39
C ILE A 195 20.49 1.51 7.70
N THR A 196 20.48 2.74 7.19
CA THR A 196 19.28 3.60 7.22
C THR A 196 18.56 3.52 5.87
N ALA A 197 17.40 2.86 5.86
CA ALA A 197 16.62 2.59 4.64
C ALA A 197 15.12 2.54 4.92
N ARG A 198 14.30 2.86 3.91
CA ARG A 198 12.85 2.60 3.92
C ARG A 198 12.50 1.31 3.18
N TYR A 199 13.26 1.00 2.12
CA TYR A 199 12.99 -0.15 1.27
C TYR A 199 14.13 -1.15 1.34
N LEU A 200 13.78 -2.43 1.33
CA LEU A 200 14.75 -3.53 1.32
C LEU A 200 14.35 -4.56 0.27
N LYS A 201 15.35 -5.09 -0.43
CA LYS A 201 15.22 -6.21 -1.37
C LYS A 201 16.10 -7.35 -0.91
N VAL A 202 15.52 -8.52 -0.69
CA VAL A 202 16.26 -9.78 -0.54
C VAL A 202 16.19 -10.52 -1.87
N ILE A 203 17.34 -10.81 -2.46
CA ILE A 203 17.45 -11.41 -3.79
C ILE A 203 18.09 -12.78 -3.63
N LEU A 204 17.32 -13.83 -3.92
CA LEU A 204 17.80 -15.20 -3.81
C LEU A 204 18.80 -15.50 -4.94
N VAL A 205 19.87 -16.23 -4.61
CA VAL A 205 20.95 -16.56 -5.55
C VAL A 205 21.09 -18.06 -5.72
N ASP A 206 21.22 -18.80 -4.61
CA ASP A 206 21.31 -20.27 -4.60
C ASP A 206 20.42 -20.85 -3.50
N TYR A 207 19.94 -22.07 -3.71
CA TYR A 207 18.96 -22.73 -2.85
C TYR A 207 19.03 -24.26 -2.95
N HIS A 208 18.49 -24.94 -1.95
CA HIS A 208 18.26 -26.39 -1.95
C HIS A 208 16.80 -26.69 -2.28
N GLY A 209 16.51 -27.64 -3.18
CA GLY A 209 15.15 -28.12 -3.49
C GLY A 209 14.19 -27.12 -4.15
N GLY A 210 14.46 -25.81 -4.05
CA GLY A 210 13.72 -24.71 -4.63
C GLY A 210 13.89 -23.42 -3.84
N PRO A 211 13.56 -22.25 -4.44
CA PRO A 211 13.65 -20.97 -3.77
C PRO A 211 12.50 -20.80 -2.76
N GLY A 212 12.80 -20.94 -1.48
CA GLY A 212 11.83 -20.71 -0.42
C GLY A 212 12.50 -20.47 0.92
N LEU A 213 11.81 -19.74 1.80
CA LEU A 213 12.30 -19.38 3.12
C LEU A 213 11.20 -18.79 4.01
N ARG A 214 11.58 -18.65 5.28
CA ARG A 214 11.02 -17.77 6.29
C ARG A 214 12.10 -16.78 6.76
N MET A 215 11.73 -15.58 7.21
CA MET A 215 12.71 -14.58 7.66
C MET A 215 12.15 -13.53 8.62
N GLU A 216 13.08 -12.87 9.31
CA GLU A 216 12.86 -11.66 10.12
C GLU A 216 13.98 -10.66 9.82
N ILE A 217 13.64 -9.36 9.78
CA ILE A 217 14.64 -8.30 9.68
C ILE A 217 14.92 -7.77 11.08
N LEU A 218 16.17 -7.47 11.39
CA LEU A 218 16.57 -6.89 12.66
C LEU A 218 16.92 -5.42 12.52
N GLY A 219 16.62 -4.65 13.55
CA GLY A 219 16.91 -3.23 13.59
C GLY A 219 16.45 -2.54 14.86
N CYS A 220 16.20 -1.25 14.73
CA CYS A 220 15.63 -0.40 15.77
C CYS A 220 14.15 -0.31 15.46
N PHE A 221 13.35 -1.12 16.14
CA PHE A 221 11.93 -1.19 15.86
C PHE A 221 11.24 0.13 16.24
N ILE A 222 10.47 0.65 15.30
CA ILE A 222 9.56 1.77 15.52
C ILE A 222 8.21 1.29 14.99
N PRO A 223 7.13 1.35 15.80
CA PRO A 223 5.81 0.91 15.38
C PRO A 223 5.42 1.51 14.02
N TYR A 224 4.98 0.64 13.11
CA TYR A 224 4.39 1.09 11.85
C TYR A 224 3.11 1.85 12.16
N PRO A 225 2.77 2.90 11.39
CA PRO A 225 1.48 3.53 11.55
C PRO A 225 0.43 2.48 11.26
N GLU A 226 -0.52 2.36 12.19
CA GLU A 226 -1.63 1.46 11.98
C GLU A 226 -2.35 1.91 10.72
N ILE A 227 -2.39 1.03 9.72
CA ILE A 227 -3.30 1.15 8.60
C ILE A 227 -4.68 0.75 9.15
N THR A 228 -5.18 1.52 10.11
CA THR A 228 -6.58 1.41 10.48
C THR A 228 -7.35 1.77 9.21
N PRO A 229 -8.31 0.93 8.76
CA PRO A 229 -9.33 1.48 7.90
C PRO A 229 -9.82 2.74 8.63
N PRO A 230 -9.99 3.88 7.92
CA PRO A 230 -10.40 5.11 8.57
C PRO A 230 -11.54 4.76 9.53
N PRO A 231 -11.49 5.20 10.81
CA PRO A 231 -12.58 4.93 11.73
C PRO A 231 -13.87 5.27 11.00
N PRO A 232 -14.92 4.40 11.05
CA PRO A 232 -16.17 4.71 10.37
C PRO A 232 -16.54 6.11 10.78
N ILE A 233 -16.48 7.03 9.80
CA ILE A 233 -16.57 8.44 10.11
C ILE A 233 -17.94 8.60 10.75
N LEU A 234 -18.00 8.98 12.03
CA LEU A 234 -19.22 9.52 12.60
C LEU A 234 -19.40 10.89 11.96
N ILE A 235 -19.96 10.90 10.75
CA ILE A 235 -20.31 12.11 10.02
C ILE A 235 -21.56 12.68 10.69
N THR A 236 -21.35 13.49 11.72
CA THR A 236 -22.34 14.49 12.10
C THR A 236 -22.30 15.61 11.06
N THR A 237 -23.20 15.50 10.07
CA THR A 237 -23.80 16.58 9.23
C THR A 237 -22.81 17.50 8.50
N THR A 238 -22.71 17.62 7.18
CA THR A 238 -23.65 17.61 6.03
C THR A 238 -22.76 17.55 4.78
N GLU A 239 -22.84 16.57 3.89
CA GLU A 239 -23.57 16.64 2.62
C GLU A 239 -23.57 15.22 2.03
N PHE A 240 -24.75 14.62 1.88
CA PHE A 240 -24.92 13.26 1.38
C PHE A 240 -25.17 13.36 -0.13
N CYS A 241 -24.20 13.00 -0.97
CA CYS A 241 -24.38 12.96 -2.43
C CYS A 241 -25.16 11.71 -2.89
N ALA A 242 -26.19 11.32 -2.14
CA ALA A 242 -27.10 10.25 -2.53
C ALA A 242 -28.54 10.72 -2.31
N GLU A 243 -29.22 11.03 -3.41
CA GLU A 243 -30.61 11.44 -3.42
C GLU A 243 -31.49 10.35 -4.03
N TYR A 244 -32.74 10.30 -3.60
CA TYR A 244 -33.72 9.47 -4.30
C TYR A 244 -34.14 10.14 -5.59
N GLY A 245 -34.16 9.36 -6.66
CA GLY A 245 -34.85 9.74 -7.88
C GLY A 245 -36.37 9.85 -7.69
N PRO A 246 -37.10 10.23 -8.76
CA PRO A 246 -38.55 10.24 -8.75
C PRO A 246 -39.11 8.84 -8.49
N TRP A 247 -40.35 8.79 -7.99
CA TRP A 247 -41.14 7.55 -8.00
C TRP A 247 -41.55 7.23 -9.44
N LEU A 248 -41.33 5.98 -9.83
CA LEU A 248 -41.55 5.46 -11.17
C LEU A 248 -42.39 4.19 -11.07
N SER A 249 -43.46 4.14 -11.85
CA SER A 249 -44.17 2.92 -12.19
C SER A 249 -44.01 2.74 -13.70
N VAL A 250 -43.20 1.76 -14.10
CA VAL A 250 -42.87 1.46 -15.49
C VAL A 250 -43.71 0.32 -16.05
N SER A 251 -44.52 -0.34 -15.22
CA SER A 251 -45.51 -1.32 -15.63
C SER A 251 -46.82 -1.14 -14.86
N ASP A 252 -47.95 -1.44 -15.51
CA ASP A 252 -49.24 -1.48 -14.82
C ASP A 252 -49.66 -2.95 -14.63
N PRO A 253 -50.26 -3.33 -13.48
CA PRO A 253 -50.74 -4.68 -13.27
C PRO A 253 -51.88 -5.01 -14.23
N VAL A 254 -51.70 -6.07 -15.03
CA VAL A 254 -52.71 -6.54 -15.98
C VAL A 254 -53.47 -7.73 -15.41
N GLU A 255 -54.80 -7.65 -15.45
CA GLU A 255 -55.71 -8.73 -15.10
C GLU A 255 -55.43 -9.92 -16.06
N ASN A 256 -54.91 -11.03 -15.53
CA ASN A 256 -54.44 -12.25 -16.24
C ASN A 256 -52.96 -12.30 -16.69
N GLN A 257 -52.07 -11.47 -16.15
CA GLN A 257 -50.61 -11.64 -16.28
C GLN A 257 -49.94 -11.92 -14.92
N TYR A 258 -48.60 -11.93 -14.89
CA TYR A 258 -47.76 -12.23 -13.73
C TYR A 258 -47.90 -11.24 -12.56
N GLY A 259 -48.81 -10.27 -12.61
CA GLY A 259 -49.06 -9.30 -11.54
C GLY A 259 -48.45 -7.95 -11.85
N ASP A 260 -47.85 -7.32 -10.84
CA ASP A 260 -47.15 -6.05 -10.99
C ASP A 260 -45.64 -6.27 -10.90
N GLU A 261 -44.89 -5.80 -11.88
CA GLU A 261 -43.45 -5.97 -11.94
C GLU A 261 -42.77 -4.64 -12.30
N GLU A 262 -41.86 -4.18 -11.45
CA GLU A 262 -41.06 -2.98 -11.71
C GLU A 262 -39.58 -3.39 -11.78
N PRO A 263 -39.13 -3.94 -12.93
CA PRO A 263 -37.80 -4.51 -13.05
C PRO A 263 -36.72 -3.45 -12.81
N ILE A 264 -35.74 -3.77 -11.98
CA ILE A 264 -34.69 -2.83 -11.59
C ILE A 264 -33.95 -2.24 -12.81
N SER A 265 -33.74 -3.03 -13.87
CA SER A 265 -33.09 -2.57 -15.11
C SER A 265 -33.88 -1.49 -15.84
N LYS A 266 -35.21 -1.56 -15.84
CA LYS A 266 -36.09 -0.53 -16.43
C LYS A 266 -36.19 0.70 -15.53
N ILE A 267 -36.23 0.50 -14.21
CA ILE A 267 -36.23 1.60 -13.24
C ILE A 267 -34.92 2.40 -13.31
N ILE A 268 -33.76 1.75 -13.40
CA ILE A 268 -32.47 2.42 -13.62
C ILE A 268 -32.49 3.21 -14.94
N ALA A 269 -32.94 2.59 -16.04
CA ALA A 269 -33.00 3.25 -17.33
C ALA A 269 -33.95 4.46 -17.35
N ALA A 270 -35.07 4.39 -16.64
CA ALA A 270 -36.07 5.46 -16.54
C ALA A 270 -35.71 6.55 -15.51
N SER A 271 -34.91 6.22 -14.48
CA SER A 271 -34.48 7.17 -13.44
C SER A 271 -33.43 8.17 -13.90
N GLY A 272 -32.65 7.83 -14.95
CA GLY A 272 -31.57 8.67 -15.49
C GLY A 272 -30.29 8.68 -14.64
N LEU A 273 -29.13 8.62 -15.31
CA LEU A 273 -27.75 8.74 -14.75
C LEU A 273 -27.45 7.95 -13.46
N CYS A 274 -28.24 6.93 -13.12
CA CYS A 274 -28.00 6.13 -11.93
C CYS A 274 -27.05 4.97 -12.22
N SER A 275 -25.74 5.22 -12.08
CA SER A 275 -24.71 4.18 -12.29
C SER A 275 -24.60 3.21 -11.11
N ASN A 276 -24.99 3.62 -9.91
CA ASN A 276 -24.87 2.80 -8.69
C ASN A 276 -26.07 3.02 -7.75
N PRO A 277 -27.17 2.29 -7.91
CA PRO A 277 -28.29 2.35 -6.98
C PRO A 277 -27.92 1.69 -5.66
N TYR A 278 -28.09 2.45 -4.58
CA TYR A 278 -27.72 2.03 -3.23
C TYR A 278 -28.92 1.54 -2.41
N GLU A 279 -30.10 2.08 -2.69
CA GLU A 279 -31.33 1.73 -1.96
C GLU A 279 -32.54 1.76 -2.88
N ILE A 280 -33.56 0.97 -2.58
CA ILE A 280 -34.84 0.93 -3.28
C ILE A 280 -35.98 1.06 -2.28
N GLN A 281 -37.01 1.81 -2.66
CA GLN A 281 -38.25 1.89 -1.92
C GLN A 281 -39.41 1.60 -2.86
N CYS A 282 -40.41 0.88 -2.34
CA CYS A 282 -41.59 0.51 -3.10
C CYS A 282 -42.86 0.86 -2.31
N ARG A 283 -43.88 1.37 -2.99
CA ARG A 283 -45.15 1.72 -2.36
C ARG A 283 -46.31 1.60 -3.32
N SER A 284 -47.53 1.47 -2.80
CA SER A 284 -48.73 1.47 -3.62
C SER A 284 -48.89 2.82 -4.34
N MET A 285 -49.17 2.79 -5.65
CA MET A 285 -49.48 3.99 -6.45
C MET A 285 -50.70 4.74 -5.93
N VAL A 286 -51.70 4.01 -5.41
CA VAL A 286 -52.98 4.59 -4.97
C VAL A 286 -52.92 5.07 -3.52
N THR A 287 -52.54 4.17 -2.61
CA THR A 287 -52.60 4.48 -1.17
C THR A 287 -51.33 5.16 -0.66
N LYS A 288 -50.24 5.12 -1.44
CA LYS A 288 -48.89 5.57 -1.08
C LYS A 288 -48.31 4.89 0.18
N LYS A 289 -48.96 3.85 0.69
CA LYS A 289 -48.45 3.00 1.76
C LYS A 289 -47.30 2.15 1.26
N ASP A 290 -46.33 1.93 2.14
CA ASP A 290 -45.23 1.01 1.90
C ASP A 290 -45.75 -0.38 1.53
N TYR A 291 -45.05 -1.07 0.63
CA TYR A 291 -45.48 -2.39 0.16
C TYR A 291 -45.65 -3.40 1.31
N SER A 292 -44.90 -3.26 2.40
CA SER A 292 -45.01 -4.12 3.59
C SER A 292 -46.29 -3.91 4.38
N GLU A 293 -46.98 -2.77 4.18
CA GLU A 293 -48.20 -2.40 4.89
C GLU A 293 -49.49 -2.62 4.08
N THR A 294 -49.37 -3.07 2.82
CA THR A 294 -50.54 -3.31 1.95
C THR A 294 -51.23 -4.64 2.21
N GLY A 295 -50.55 -5.57 2.90
CA GLY A 295 -51.04 -6.94 3.15
C GLY A 295 -50.93 -7.87 1.95
N GLN A 296 -50.29 -7.43 0.86
CA GLN A 296 -49.97 -8.26 -0.31
C GLN A 296 -48.59 -8.90 -0.20
N ILE A 297 -48.42 -10.08 -0.81
CA ILE A 297 -47.12 -10.75 -0.90
C ILE A 297 -46.33 -10.07 -2.02
N VAL A 298 -45.42 -9.17 -1.64
CA VAL A 298 -44.64 -8.35 -2.56
C VAL A 298 -43.16 -8.40 -2.17
N SER A 299 -42.29 -8.53 -3.16
CA SER A 299 -40.83 -8.47 -3.01
C SER A 299 -40.31 -7.16 -3.60
N CYS A 300 -39.45 -6.45 -2.88
CA CYS A 300 -38.87 -5.16 -3.29
C CYS A 300 -37.38 -5.13 -2.91
N ASN A 301 -36.48 -5.26 -3.89
CA ASN A 301 -35.04 -5.18 -3.66
C ASN A 301 -34.26 -4.74 -4.91
N LEU A 302 -32.95 -4.52 -4.76
CA LEU A 302 -32.08 -4.03 -5.83
C LEU A 302 -31.64 -5.12 -6.82
N ASP A 303 -31.84 -6.41 -6.49
CA ASP A 303 -31.45 -7.51 -7.38
C ASP A 303 -32.44 -7.65 -8.55
N HIS A 304 -33.74 -7.49 -8.27
CA HIS A 304 -34.80 -7.68 -9.28
C HIS A 304 -35.81 -6.53 -9.39
N GLY A 305 -35.85 -5.59 -8.44
CA GLY A 305 -36.82 -4.49 -8.41
C GLY A 305 -38.05 -4.82 -7.55
N LEU A 306 -39.24 -4.41 -7.98
CA LEU A 306 -40.50 -4.86 -7.35
C LEU A 306 -41.09 -6.03 -8.14
N LEU A 307 -41.52 -7.07 -7.42
CA LEU A 307 -42.28 -8.19 -7.96
C LEU A 307 -43.48 -8.47 -7.05
N CYS A 308 -44.66 -8.45 -7.63
CA CYS A 308 -45.90 -8.94 -7.04
C CYS A 308 -46.54 -9.91 -8.03
N HIS A 309 -46.83 -11.15 -7.58
CA HIS A 309 -47.54 -12.13 -8.40
C HIS A 309 -48.99 -12.25 -8.04
N ASN A 310 -49.88 -12.11 -9.03
CA ASN A 310 -51.34 -12.21 -8.86
C ASN A 310 -51.76 -13.49 -8.13
N ASN A 311 -51.15 -14.61 -8.49
CA ASN A 311 -51.48 -15.94 -7.93
C ASN A 311 -51.12 -16.09 -6.44
N ASP A 312 -50.21 -15.27 -5.95
CA ASP A 312 -49.77 -15.29 -4.56
C ASP A 312 -50.66 -14.40 -3.67
N GLN A 313 -51.54 -13.59 -4.28
CA GLN A 313 -52.40 -12.66 -3.56
C GLN A 313 -53.72 -13.30 -3.17
N ALA A 314 -54.18 -13.02 -1.94
CA ALA A 314 -55.51 -13.44 -1.49
C ALA A 314 -56.66 -12.88 -2.37
N SER A 315 -56.44 -11.75 -3.02
CA SER A 315 -57.36 -11.12 -3.97
C SER A 315 -57.19 -11.62 -5.42
N TYR A 316 -56.24 -12.50 -5.69
CA TYR A 316 -55.80 -12.91 -7.04
C TYR A 316 -55.36 -11.74 -7.96
N MET A 317 -55.09 -10.57 -7.37
CA MET A 317 -54.73 -9.37 -8.11
C MET A 317 -53.78 -8.51 -7.28
N CYS A 318 -52.63 -8.17 -7.87
CA CYS A 318 -51.67 -7.21 -7.34
C CYS A 318 -52.20 -5.79 -7.44
N TYR A 319 -51.89 -4.96 -6.44
CA TYR A 319 -52.03 -3.51 -6.58
C TYR A 319 -50.99 -2.98 -7.56
N ASN A 320 -51.24 -1.77 -8.06
CA ASN A 320 -50.23 -1.02 -8.82
C ASN A 320 -49.27 -0.37 -7.82
N TYR A 321 -47.98 -0.65 -7.96
CA TYR A 321 -46.90 -0.15 -7.13
C TYR A 321 -45.99 0.77 -7.94
N GLU A 322 -45.36 1.71 -7.25
CA GLU A 322 -44.29 2.53 -7.81
C GLU A 322 -43.04 2.34 -6.97
N VAL A 323 -41.89 2.50 -7.63
CA VAL A 323 -40.57 2.30 -7.08
C VAL A 323 -39.76 3.58 -7.22
N ARG A 324 -38.92 3.89 -6.23
CA ARG A 324 -37.83 4.85 -6.41
C ARG A 324 -36.53 4.25 -5.91
N ILE A 325 -35.44 4.68 -6.52
CA ILE A 325 -34.10 4.26 -6.14
C ILE A 325 -33.33 5.46 -5.60
N LYS A 326 -32.52 5.22 -4.57
CA LYS A 326 -31.51 6.16 -4.08
C LYS A 326 -30.25 5.91 -4.86
N CYS A 327 -29.76 6.94 -5.52
CA CYS A 327 -28.58 6.82 -6.35
C CYS A 327 -27.48 7.75 -5.88
N TRP A 328 -26.24 7.32 -6.04
CA TRP A 328 -25.09 8.18 -5.81
C TRP A 328 -25.00 9.23 -6.92
N THR A 329 -25.25 10.49 -6.60
CA THR A 329 -25.16 11.63 -7.51
C THR A 329 -23.98 12.52 -7.13
N CYS A 330 -22.79 11.92 -7.01
CA CYS A 330 -21.57 12.71 -7.17
C CYS A 330 -21.40 12.98 -8.67
N GLY A 331 -22.07 14.03 -9.15
CA GLY A 331 -21.55 14.76 -10.28
C GLY A 331 -20.18 15.30 -9.90
N ILE A 332 -19.22 15.10 -10.79
CA ILE A 332 -17.96 15.81 -10.83
C ILE A 332 -18.27 17.29 -10.60
N GLU A 333 -17.95 17.85 -9.43
CA GLU A 333 -17.67 19.28 -9.38
C GLU A 333 -16.37 19.48 -10.15
N THR A 334 -16.51 19.86 -11.41
CA THR A 334 -15.43 20.49 -12.16
C THR A 334 -15.13 21.84 -11.52
N THR A 335 -14.40 21.86 -10.41
CA THR A 335 -13.44 22.93 -10.19
C THR A 335 -12.30 22.69 -11.16
N THR A 336 -12.47 23.23 -12.37
CA THR A 336 -11.45 23.31 -13.40
C THR A 336 -10.30 24.17 -12.87
N THR A 337 -9.36 23.54 -12.18
CA THR A 337 -7.95 23.81 -12.43
C THR A 337 -7.39 22.51 -12.98
N ALA A 338 -7.62 22.29 -14.28
CA ALA A 338 -7.05 21.16 -14.99
C ALA A 338 -5.54 21.20 -14.75
N ARG A 339 -5.01 20.15 -14.12
CA ARG A 339 -3.57 19.88 -14.17
C ARG A 339 -3.25 19.72 -15.67
N PRO A 340 -2.30 20.49 -16.22
CA PRO A 340 -2.01 20.43 -17.65
C PRO A 340 -1.67 18.99 -18.04
N LEU A 341 -2.22 18.51 -19.16
CA LEU A 341 -1.88 17.20 -19.72
C LEU A 341 -0.36 17.14 -19.92
N GLU A 342 0.27 16.23 -19.19
CA GLU A 342 1.71 16.03 -19.18
C GLU A 342 2.09 15.09 -20.32
N LEU A 343 2.90 15.57 -21.25
CA LEU A 343 3.44 14.76 -22.35
C LEU A 343 4.72 14.06 -21.87
N CYS A 344 4.99 12.87 -22.39
CA CYS A 344 6.26 12.21 -22.17
C CYS A 344 7.43 13.10 -22.66
N PRO A 345 8.60 13.05 -22.00
CA PRO A 345 9.77 13.81 -22.43
C PRO A 345 10.09 13.54 -23.90
N GLU A 346 10.42 14.60 -24.65
CA GLU A 346 10.80 14.54 -26.08
C GLU A 346 9.67 14.18 -27.08
N VAL A 347 8.41 14.01 -26.62
CA VAL A 347 7.25 13.92 -27.53
C VAL A 347 6.95 15.31 -28.12
N PRO A 348 6.84 15.47 -29.45
CA PRO A 348 6.52 16.74 -30.07
C PRO A 348 5.14 17.25 -29.65
N GLU A 349 5.04 18.56 -29.38
CA GLU A 349 3.79 19.22 -29.00
C GLU A 349 2.65 19.00 -30.00
N SER A 350 2.98 18.79 -31.27
CA SER A 350 2.04 18.48 -32.35
C SER A 350 1.32 17.13 -32.19
N MET A 351 1.81 16.23 -31.33
CA MET A 351 1.16 14.96 -31.02
C MET A 351 0.23 15.05 -29.80
N ARG A 352 0.11 16.23 -29.17
CA ARG A 352 -0.79 16.48 -28.03
C ARG A 352 -2.27 16.22 -28.39
N ASP A 353 -2.66 16.49 -29.63
CA ASP A 353 -4.04 16.31 -30.10
C ASP A 353 -4.45 14.83 -30.25
N ASN A 354 -3.47 13.93 -30.32
CA ASN A 354 -3.71 12.48 -30.38
C ASN A 354 -3.81 11.85 -28.98
N CYS A 355 -3.59 12.62 -27.93
CA CYS A 355 -3.62 12.15 -26.56
C CYS A 355 -5.03 12.17 -25.95
N PRO A 356 -5.29 11.34 -24.93
CA PRO A 356 -6.46 11.48 -24.08
C PRO A 356 -6.51 12.86 -23.41
N ILE A 357 -7.72 13.36 -23.13
CA ILE A 357 -7.96 14.70 -22.56
C ILE A 357 -7.23 14.91 -21.21
N SER A 358 -6.99 13.83 -20.47
CA SER A 358 -6.23 13.83 -19.22
C SER A 358 -5.62 12.44 -18.99
N CYS A 359 -4.47 12.38 -18.32
CA CYS A 359 -3.88 11.13 -17.83
C CYS A 359 -4.06 10.97 -16.31
N PRO A 360 -4.10 9.72 -15.79
CA PRO A 360 -4.09 9.44 -14.36
C PRO A 360 -2.87 10.06 -13.63
N PHE A 361 -2.93 10.13 -12.30
CA PHE A 361 -1.81 10.60 -11.49
C PHE A 361 -0.57 9.71 -11.70
N ASP A 362 0.61 10.31 -11.90
CA ASP A 362 1.89 9.69 -12.32
C ASP A 362 1.95 9.05 -13.73
N TYR A 363 1.06 9.45 -14.63
CA TYR A 363 1.08 9.05 -16.04
C TYR A 363 1.27 10.26 -16.96
N ALA A 364 1.99 10.06 -18.05
CA ALA A 364 2.17 11.04 -19.12
C ALA A 364 1.73 10.44 -20.46
N CYS A 365 1.30 11.29 -21.40
CA CYS A 365 0.90 10.82 -22.72
C CYS A 365 2.12 10.62 -23.63
N ASN A 366 2.21 9.45 -24.26
CA ASN A 366 3.27 9.09 -25.21
C ASN A 366 3.01 9.56 -26.66
N GLY A 367 1.99 10.41 -26.87
CA GLY A 367 1.48 10.83 -28.18
C GLY A 367 0.25 10.05 -28.67
N TYR A 368 -0.20 9.02 -27.95
CA TYR A 368 -1.42 8.26 -28.26
C TYR A 368 -2.13 7.74 -26.99
N ASP A 369 -1.35 7.22 -26.03
CA ASP A 369 -1.85 6.59 -24.80
C ASP A 369 -1.21 7.20 -23.56
N CYS A 370 -1.93 7.16 -22.43
CA CYS A 370 -1.36 7.46 -21.12
C CYS A 370 -0.51 6.27 -20.67
N VAL A 371 0.78 6.50 -20.44
CA VAL A 371 1.72 5.51 -19.94
C VAL A 371 2.32 5.99 -18.61
N PRO A 372 2.74 5.07 -17.72
CA PRO A 372 3.54 5.45 -16.55
C PRO A 372 4.75 6.27 -16.98
N HIS A 373 5.19 7.26 -16.18
CA HIS A 373 6.36 8.08 -16.54
C HIS A 373 7.62 7.25 -16.86
N ILE A 374 7.80 6.10 -16.22
CA ILE A 374 8.91 5.17 -16.47
C ILE A 374 8.86 4.49 -17.84
N ASP A 375 7.67 4.40 -18.43
CA ASP A 375 7.41 3.79 -19.72
C ASP A 375 7.34 4.82 -20.86
N CYS A 376 7.64 6.08 -20.56
CA CYS A 376 7.73 7.11 -21.56
C CYS A 376 8.78 6.75 -22.63
N PRO A 377 8.41 6.71 -23.92
CA PRO A 377 9.35 6.44 -24.99
C PRO A 377 10.38 7.58 -25.10
N CYS A 378 11.66 7.24 -25.24
CA CYS A 378 12.70 8.23 -25.53
C CYS A 378 12.69 8.56 -27.02
N TYR A 379 12.75 9.85 -27.36
CA TYR A 379 12.74 10.34 -28.74
C TYR A 379 13.94 11.25 -29.01
N LYS A 380 15.03 10.66 -29.54
CA LYS A 380 16.21 11.44 -29.95
C LYS A 380 16.20 11.66 -31.46
N ASP A 381 16.26 12.92 -31.89
CA ASP A 381 16.26 13.32 -33.32
C ASP A 381 15.09 12.74 -34.14
N GLY A 382 13.90 12.64 -33.53
CA GLY A 382 12.69 12.09 -34.17
C GLY A 382 12.62 10.57 -34.30
N LYS A 383 13.57 9.83 -33.71
CA LYS A 383 13.54 8.36 -33.63
C LYS A 383 13.08 7.89 -32.25
N LYS A 384 12.08 6.99 -32.24
CA LYS A 384 11.55 6.32 -31.05
C LYS A 384 12.51 5.22 -30.58
N PHE A 385 12.87 5.23 -29.31
CA PHE A 385 13.64 4.17 -28.66
C PHE A 385 12.78 3.53 -27.58
N SER A 386 12.66 2.19 -27.58
CA SER A 386 11.98 1.49 -26.49
C SER A 386 12.89 1.37 -25.27
N VAL A 387 12.32 1.40 -24.07
CA VAL A 387 13.04 1.24 -22.79
C VAL A 387 13.84 -0.08 -22.76
N SER A 388 13.41 -1.10 -23.52
CA SER A 388 14.12 -2.37 -23.72
C SER A 388 15.39 -2.29 -24.61
N GLN A 389 15.60 -1.20 -25.35
CA GLN A 389 16.78 -1.01 -26.21
C GLN A 389 17.89 -0.17 -25.56
N PHE A 390 17.58 0.55 -24.48
CA PHE A 390 18.57 1.39 -23.77
C PHE A 390 19.58 0.59 -22.93
N GLN A 391 19.30 -0.67 -22.60
CA GLN A 391 20.28 -1.56 -21.97
C GLN A 391 21.41 -2.01 -22.93
N SER A 392 21.19 -1.94 -24.25
CA SER A 392 22.15 -2.43 -25.24
C SER A 392 23.10 -1.35 -25.79
N LEU A 393 22.70 -0.08 -25.77
CA LEU A 393 23.50 1.03 -26.34
C LEU A 393 24.50 1.65 -25.35
N TYR A 394 24.29 1.51 -24.04
CA TYR A 394 25.29 1.90 -23.03
C TYR A 394 26.41 0.86 -22.86
N PHE A 395 26.15 -0.41 -23.19
CA PHE A 395 27.17 -1.46 -23.13
C PHE A 395 28.23 -1.33 -24.24
N LEU A 396 27.86 -0.88 -25.44
CA LEU A 396 28.79 -0.71 -26.56
C LEU A 396 29.67 0.55 -26.48
N HIS A 397 29.22 1.59 -25.77
CA HIS A 397 30.04 2.79 -25.54
C HIS A 397 30.99 2.66 -24.35
N ALA A 398 30.65 1.83 -23.35
CA ALA A 398 31.52 1.53 -22.21
C ALA A 398 32.66 0.55 -22.56
N VAL A 399 32.42 -0.42 -23.46
CA VAL A 399 33.45 -1.38 -23.89
C VAL A 399 34.50 -0.75 -24.83
N ASN A 400 34.12 0.24 -25.64
CA ASN A 400 35.08 0.91 -26.53
C ASN A 400 35.95 1.97 -25.83
N ASN A 401 35.55 2.48 -24.66
CA ASN A 401 36.36 3.42 -23.88
C ASN A 401 37.29 2.75 -22.86
N LEU A 402 37.17 1.45 -22.62
CA LEU A 402 38.12 0.67 -21.80
C LEU A 402 39.32 0.14 -22.61
N ASN A 403 39.22 0.05 -23.93
CA ASN A 403 40.34 -0.34 -24.81
C ASN A 403 41.22 0.85 -25.27
N GLY A 404 40.85 2.08 -24.94
CA GLY A 404 41.59 3.30 -25.29
C GLY A 404 42.61 3.77 -24.23
N TYR A 405 42.60 3.20 -23.02
CA TYR A 405 43.41 3.68 -21.89
C TYR A 405 44.66 2.82 -21.56
N ASN A 406 45.04 1.87 -22.43
CA ASN A 406 46.24 1.03 -22.27
C ASN A 406 47.28 1.19 -23.41
N LYS A 407 47.30 2.31 -24.13
CA LYS A 407 48.38 2.67 -25.06
C LYS A 407 48.74 4.15 -24.96
N GLN A 408 49.36 4.54 -23.84
CA GLN A 408 50.25 5.71 -23.80
C GLN A 408 51.04 5.81 -22.47
N ILE A 409 51.74 4.75 -22.06
CA ILE A 409 52.94 4.85 -21.22
C ILE A 409 53.93 3.77 -21.67
N SER A 410 54.80 4.12 -22.61
CA SER A 410 56.11 3.52 -22.87
C SER A 410 56.99 4.57 -23.53
#